data_AF-A0A7K0WC35-F1
#
_entry.id   AF-A0A7K0WC35-F1
#
_cell.length_a   1.000
_cell.length_b   1.000
_cell.length_c   1.000
_cell.angle_alpha   90.00
_cell.angle_beta   90.00
_cell.angle_gamma   90.00
#
_symmetry.space_group_name_H-M   'P 1'
#
loop_
_entity.id
_entity.type
_entity.pdbx_description
1 polymer ?
#
loop_
_entity_poly.entity_id
_entity_poly.type
_entity_poly.pdbx_seq_one_letter_code
_entity_poly.pdbx_strand_id
1 'polypeptide(L)'
;RHAAELAEHGIAYLDCGVSGGVWGLENGYGLMVGGEKANVDRAMPIFDALRPEGAREEGFVHVGDVGAGHYAKMVHNGIEYGMMQAFAEGYELLAKKDIIKDVHGTFAAWQRGTVVRSWLLDLLVRALKEDPNLDKIRGYVEDSGEGRWTVEEAIANAVPMPAITASLFARFASRQDDSPAMKAVAALRNQFGGHAVKKAE
;
A
#
# COMPACT_ATOMS: atom_id res chain seq x y z
N ARG A 1 6.45 3.37 -24.38
CA ARG A 1 7.75 2.95 -24.95
C ARG A 1 7.69 1.54 -25.51
N HIS A 2 7.61 0.49 -24.68
CA HIS A 2 7.65 -0.91 -25.17
C HIS A 2 6.63 -1.24 -26.26
N ALA A 3 5.39 -0.74 -26.14
CA ALA A 3 4.39 -0.93 -27.19
C ALA A 3 4.81 -0.36 -28.55
N ALA A 4 5.50 0.79 -28.58
CA ALA A 4 5.98 1.38 -29.83
C ALA A 4 7.12 0.53 -30.44
N GLU A 5 8.08 0.11 -29.62
CA GLU A 5 9.21 -0.74 -30.04
C GLU A 5 8.72 -2.10 -30.59
N LEU A 6 7.69 -2.68 -29.97
CA LEU A 6 7.10 -3.95 -30.41
C LEU A 6 6.22 -3.79 -31.65
N ALA A 7 5.54 -2.65 -31.80
CA ALA A 7 4.73 -2.36 -32.98
C ALA A 7 5.56 -2.31 -34.27
N GLU A 8 6.83 -1.85 -34.21
CA GLU A 8 7.78 -1.90 -35.34
C GLU A 8 8.01 -3.34 -35.86
N HIS A 9 7.77 -4.34 -35.01
CA HIS A 9 7.91 -5.76 -35.32
C HIS A 9 6.56 -6.47 -35.54
N GLY A 10 5.45 -5.72 -35.62
CA GLY A 10 4.11 -6.28 -35.73
C GLY A 10 3.64 -7.04 -34.48
N ILE A 11 4.23 -6.78 -33.32
CA ILE A 11 3.90 -7.43 -32.06
C ILE A 11 2.96 -6.53 -31.25
N ALA A 12 1.77 -7.05 -30.95
CA ALA A 12 0.82 -6.39 -30.05
C ALA A 12 1.32 -6.41 -28.60
N TYR A 13 1.04 -5.34 -27.85
CA TYR A 13 1.44 -5.19 -26.46
C TYR A 13 0.24 -4.91 -25.56
N LEU A 14 0.20 -5.59 -24.42
CA LEU A 14 -0.71 -5.33 -23.31
C LEU A 14 0.13 -5.17 -22.04
N ASP A 15 -0.24 -4.22 -21.19
CA ASP A 15 0.24 -4.16 -19.81
C ASP A 15 -0.86 -4.66 -18.87
N CYS A 16 -0.46 -5.31 -17.77
CA CYS A 16 -1.40 -5.84 -16.80
C CYS A 16 -0.90 -5.58 -15.39
N GLY A 17 -1.59 -4.69 -14.69
CA GLY A 17 -1.48 -4.56 -13.26
C GLY A 17 -2.09 -5.77 -12.56
N VAL A 18 -1.29 -6.50 -11.77
CA VAL A 18 -1.72 -7.72 -11.08
C VAL A 18 -1.66 -7.50 -9.56
N SER A 19 -2.75 -7.77 -8.84
CA SER A 19 -2.82 -7.71 -7.36
C SER A 19 -3.30 -9.03 -6.76
N GLY A 20 -2.89 -9.35 -5.53
CA GLY A 20 -3.23 -10.60 -4.82
C GLY A 20 -2.04 -11.26 -4.11
N GLY A 21 -0.80 -10.94 -4.53
CA GLY A 21 0.42 -11.47 -3.92
C GLY A 21 0.51 -12.99 -4.01
N VAL A 22 1.18 -13.62 -3.04
CA VAL A 22 1.37 -15.08 -3.00
C VAL A 22 0.05 -15.87 -2.89
N TRP A 23 -1.01 -15.23 -2.38
CA TRP A 23 -2.33 -15.82 -2.22
C TRP A 23 -3.14 -15.86 -3.51
N GLY A 24 -2.74 -15.09 -4.53
CA GLY A 24 -3.46 -15.06 -5.79
C GLY A 24 -3.41 -16.38 -6.56
N LEU A 25 -2.44 -17.25 -6.26
CA LEU A 25 -2.42 -18.61 -6.81
C LEU A 25 -3.64 -19.44 -6.37
N GLU A 26 -4.10 -19.24 -5.15
CA GLU A 26 -5.24 -19.96 -4.58
C GLU A 26 -6.57 -19.20 -4.78
N ASN A 27 -6.54 -17.88 -4.64
CA ASN A 27 -7.74 -17.03 -4.62
C ASN A 27 -8.02 -16.31 -5.95
N GLY A 28 -7.12 -16.40 -6.91
CA GLY A 28 -7.12 -15.59 -8.14
C GLY A 28 -6.53 -14.19 -7.94
N TYR A 29 -6.27 -13.52 -9.05
CA TYR A 29 -5.62 -12.20 -9.09
C TYR A 29 -6.57 -11.09 -9.55
N GLY A 30 -6.47 -9.92 -8.93
CA GLY A 30 -7.07 -8.70 -9.47
C GLY A 30 -6.27 -8.22 -10.69
N LEU A 31 -6.92 -8.14 -11.85
CA LEU A 31 -6.28 -7.87 -13.15
C LEU A 31 -6.78 -6.54 -13.73
N MET A 32 -5.84 -5.61 -13.92
CA MET A 32 -6.07 -4.28 -14.49
C MET A 32 -5.29 -4.20 -15.81
N VAL A 33 -5.97 -4.39 -16.93
CA VAL A 33 -5.31 -4.52 -18.24
C VAL A 33 -5.39 -3.22 -19.03
N GLY A 34 -4.26 -2.79 -19.58
CA GLY A 34 -4.14 -1.71 -20.54
C GLY A 34 -3.77 -2.23 -21.94
N GLY A 35 -4.31 -1.58 -22.96
CA GLY A 35 -3.99 -1.86 -24.37
C GLY A 35 -5.20 -1.84 -25.29
N GLU A 36 -4.97 -2.13 -26.56
CA GLU A 36 -6.04 -2.12 -27.58
C GLU A 36 -7.08 -3.21 -27.30
N LYS A 37 -8.36 -2.85 -27.38
CA LYS A 37 -9.49 -3.73 -27.07
C LYS A 37 -9.41 -5.08 -27.80
N ALA A 38 -9.08 -5.08 -29.09
CA ALA A 38 -9.00 -6.32 -29.87
C ALA A 38 -7.95 -7.30 -29.32
N ASN A 39 -6.82 -6.78 -28.82
CA ASN A 39 -5.77 -7.59 -28.21
C ASN A 39 -6.18 -8.09 -26.82
N VAL A 40 -6.87 -7.25 -26.04
CA VAL A 40 -7.44 -7.64 -24.75
C VAL A 40 -8.47 -8.75 -24.94
N ASP A 41 -9.42 -8.58 -25.86
CA ASP A 41 -10.46 -9.57 -26.20
C ASP A 41 -9.83 -10.92 -26.60
N ARG A 42 -8.75 -10.89 -27.38
CA ARG A 42 -7.98 -12.08 -27.76
C ARG A 42 -7.30 -12.77 -26.57
N ALA A 43 -6.81 -12.00 -25.60
CA ALA A 43 -6.12 -12.51 -24.41
C ALA A 43 -7.07 -12.91 -23.27
N MET A 44 -8.38 -12.63 -23.38
CA MET A 44 -9.36 -12.92 -22.34
C MET A 44 -9.33 -14.34 -21.76
N PRO A 45 -9.11 -15.43 -22.52
CA PRO A 45 -9.01 -16.76 -21.93
C PRO A 45 -7.91 -16.90 -20.87
N ILE A 46 -6.81 -16.12 -20.98
CA ILE A 46 -5.73 -16.09 -19.99
C ILE A 46 -6.22 -15.36 -18.73
N PHE A 47 -6.86 -14.21 -18.89
CA PHE A 47 -7.35 -13.42 -17.76
C PHE A 47 -8.49 -14.12 -17.02
N ASP A 48 -9.40 -14.79 -17.73
CA ASP A 48 -10.45 -15.61 -17.12
C ASP A 48 -9.89 -16.79 -16.31
N ALA A 49 -8.75 -17.35 -16.72
CA ALA A 49 -8.09 -18.42 -15.97
C ALA A 49 -7.35 -17.93 -14.71
N LEU A 50 -6.98 -16.64 -14.65
CA LEU A 50 -6.16 -16.07 -13.56
C LEU A 50 -6.96 -15.26 -12.55
N ARG A 51 -8.11 -14.69 -12.94
CA ARG A 51 -8.96 -13.90 -12.03
C ARG A 51 -9.65 -14.79 -10.98
N PRO A 52 -10.14 -14.22 -9.87
CA PRO A 52 -11.00 -14.92 -8.94
C PRO A 52 -12.26 -15.50 -9.60
N GLU A 53 -12.77 -16.57 -9.01
CA GLU A 53 -14.11 -17.08 -9.35
C GLU A 53 -15.19 -16.03 -9.08
N GLY A 54 -16.31 -16.13 -9.80
CA GLY A 54 -17.42 -15.18 -9.70
C GLY A 54 -17.55 -14.29 -10.93
N ALA A 55 -18.22 -13.15 -10.74
CA ALA A 55 -18.48 -12.20 -11.82
C ALA A 55 -17.16 -11.60 -12.31
N ARG A 56 -17.01 -11.45 -13.64
CA ARG A 56 -15.72 -11.08 -14.25
C ARG A 56 -15.27 -9.70 -13.78
N GLU A 57 -16.20 -8.77 -13.71
CA GLU A 57 -16.01 -7.38 -13.31
C GLU A 57 -15.50 -7.21 -11.86
N GLU A 58 -15.61 -8.25 -11.03
CA GLU A 58 -15.11 -8.22 -9.65
C GLU A 58 -13.59 -8.51 -9.58
N GLY A 59 -13.01 -9.12 -10.63
CA GLY A 59 -11.61 -9.55 -10.67
C GLY A 59 -10.82 -9.07 -11.89
N PHE A 60 -11.49 -8.51 -12.90
CA PHE A 60 -10.87 -8.07 -14.14
C PHE A 60 -11.49 -6.77 -14.65
N VAL A 61 -10.63 -5.88 -15.16
CA VAL A 61 -11.05 -4.69 -15.90
C VAL A 61 -10.09 -4.40 -17.06
N HIS A 62 -10.65 -4.05 -18.22
CA HIS A 62 -9.91 -3.35 -19.27
C HIS A 62 -9.93 -1.86 -18.93
N VAL A 63 -8.82 -1.35 -18.38
CA VAL A 63 -8.74 0.00 -17.82
C VAL A 63 -8.74 1.07 -18.92
N GLY A 64 -8.04 0.80 -20.03
CA GLY A 64 -7.88 1.77 -21.11
C GLY A 64 -6.72 1.39 -22.04
N ASP A 65 -6.07 2.41 -22.60
CA ASP A 65 -4.96 2.25 -23.53
C ASP A 65 -3.69 1.70 -22.86
N VAL A 66 -2.65 1.46 -23.66
CA VAL A 66 -1.35 0.98 -23.15
C VAL A 66 -0.81 1.91 -22.06
N GLY A 67 -0.44 1.33 -20.94
CA GLY A 67 0.06 1.98 -19.73
C GLY A 67 -1.01 2.16 -18.66
N ALA A 68 -2.30 2.12 -19.02
CA ALA A 68 -3.38 2.36 -18.08
C ALA A 68 -3.49 1.27 -17.00
N GLY A 69 -3.19 0.01 -17.33
CA GLY A 69 -3.23 -1.11 -16.39
C GLY A 69 -2.18 -0.98 -15.29
N HIS A 70 -0.93 -0.71 -15.67
CA HIS A 70 0.14 -0.45 -14.70
C HIS A 70 -0.09 0.84 -13.90
N TYR A 71 -0.62 1.90 -14.52
CA TYR A 71 -0.93 3.14 -13.81
C TYR A 71 -2.03 2.93 -12.75
N ALA A 72 -3.10 2.21 -13.10
CA ALA A 72 -4.13 1.83 -12.13
C ALA A 72 -3.56 1.01 -10.96
N LYS A 73 -2.65 0.07 -11.25
CA LYS A 73 -1.98 -0.72 -10.20
C LYS A 73 -1.06 0.12 -9.32
N MET A 74 -0.37 1.12 -9.87
CA MET A 74 0.41 2.07 -9.08
C MET A 74 -0.50 2.84 -8.10
N VAL A 75 -1.65 3.33 -8.54
CA VAL A 75 -2.62 4.01 -7.65
C VAL A 75 -3.16 3.05 -6.58
N HIS A 76 -3.47 1.80 -6.94
CA HIS A 76 -3.85 0.75 -5.98
C HIS A 76 -2.81 0.60 -4.87
N ASN A 77 -1.52 0.54 -5.21
CA ASN A 77 -0.44 0.42 -4.22
C ASN A 77 -0.36 1.65 -3.30
N GLY A 78 -0.58 2.86 -3.81
CA GLY A 78 -0.68 4.06 -2.97
C GLY A 78 -1.82 3.98 -1.96
N ILE A 79 -3.01 3.51 -2.37
CA ILE A 79 -4.14 3.28 -1.45
C ILE A 79 -3.78 2.26 -0.37
N GLU A 80 -3.10 1.18 -0.74
CA GLU A 80 -2.62 0.15 0.17
C GLU A 80 -1.74 0.73 1.28
N TYR A 81 -0.84 1.66 0.95
CA TYR A 81 0.03 2.33 1.92
C TYR A 81 -0.78 3.13 2.95
N GLY A 82 -1.76 3.90 2.48
CA GLY A 82 -2.65 4.67 3.35
C GLY A 82 -3.47 3.78 4.29
N MET A 83 -4.01 2.67 3.78
CA MET A 83 -4.78 1.72 4.59
C MET A 83 -3.93 1.05 5.67
N MET A 84 -2.73 0.57 5.32
CA MET A 84 -1.82 -0.03 6.29
C MET A 84 -1.43 0.95 7.39
N GLN A 85 -1.13 2.20 7.04
CA GLN A 85 -0.77 3.23 8.01
C GLN A 85 -1.93 3.54 8.96
N ALA A 86 -3.16 3.64 8.45
CA ALA A 86 -4.34 3.88 9.29
C ALA A 86 -4.56 2.75 10.31
N PHE A 87 -4.36 1.48 9.91
CA PHE A 87 -4.41 0.36 10.85
C PHE A 87 -3.27 0.40 11.87
N ALA A 88 -2.06 0.77 11.47
CA ALA A 88 -0.90 0.87 12.35
C ALA A 88 -1.09 1.94 13.43
N GLU A 89 -1.58 3.13 13.06
CA GLU A 89 -1.88 4.21 14.02
C GLU A 89 -2.98 3.80 15.02
N GLY A 90 -4.02 3.12 14.53
CA GLY A 90 -5.06 2.56 15.38
C GLY A 90 -4.54 1.48 16.34
N TYR A 91 -3.65 0.62 15.86
CA TYR A 91 -2.99 -0.41 16.68
C TYR A 91 -2.18 0.22 17.81
N GLU A 92 -1.31 1.20 17.50
CA GLU A 92 -0.48 1.87 18.50
C GLU A 92 -1.32 2.56 19.58
N LEU A 93 -2.39 3.26 19.19
CA LEU A 93 -3.29 3.92 20.15
C LEU A 93 -3.99 2.91 21.06
N LEU A 94 -4.48 1.79 20.51
CA LEU A 94 -5.12 0.74 21.30
C LEU A 94 -4.12 0.09 22.26
N ALA A 95 -2.92 -0.25 21.79
CA ALA A 95 -1.87 -0.85 22.59
C ALA A 95 -1.40 0.07 23.74
N LYS A 96 -1.41 1.39 23.52
CA LYS A 96 -1.01 2.37 24.53
C LYS A 96 -2.03 2.53 25.67
N LYS A 97 -3.30 2.17 25.43
CA LYS A 97 -4.39 2.51 26.35
C LYS A 97 -4.65 1.40 27.36
N ASP A 98 -4.38 1.66 28.64
CA ASP A 98 -4.49 0.69 29.73
C ASP A 98 -5.86 -0.01 29.89
N ILE A 99 -6.97 0.60 29.42
CA ILE A 99 -8.30 -0.03 29.49
C ILE A 99 -8.49 -1.11 28.40
N ILE A 100 -7.68 -1.09 27.34
CA ILE A 100 -7.70 -2.10 26.30
C ILE A 100 -6.85 -3.27 26.77
N LYS A 101 -7.49 -4.42 26.94
CA LYS A 101 -6.83 -5.64 27.44
C LYS A 101 -6.56 -6.67 26.34
N ASP A 102 -7.20 -6.51 25.18
CA ASP A 102 -7.10 -7.44 24.06
C ASP A 102 -7.13 -6.70 22.72
N VAL A 103 -5.96 -6.24 22.27
CA VAL A 103 -5.80 -5.55 20.99
C VAL A 103 -6.08 -6.51 19.83
N HIS A 104 -5.52 -7.72 19.87
CA HIS A 104 -5.74 -8.75 18.86
C HIS A 104 -7.23 -9.08 18.70
N GLY A 105 -7.94 -9.35 19.80
CA GLY A 105 -9.38 -9.63 19.77
C GLY A 105 -10.20 -8.44 19.27
N THR A 106 -9.76 -7.20 19.53
CA THR A 106 -10.40 -6.00 18.98
C THR A 106 -10.30 -5.96 17.45
N PHE A 107 -9.11 -6.18 16.89
CA PHE A 107 -8.92 -6.25 15.43
C PHE A 107 -9.66 -7.45 14.81
N ALA A 108 -9.67 -8.61 15.48
CA ALA A 108 -10.39 -9.79 15.03
C ALA A 108 -11.91 -9.55 14.99
N ALA A 109 -12.47 -8.83 15.97
CA ALA A 109 -13.88 -8.47 15.98
C ALA A 109 -14.26 -7.55 14.80
N TRP A 110 -13.31 -6.80 14.24
CA TRP A 110 -13.57 -5.92 13.10
C TRP A 110 -13.70 -6.65 11.77
N GLN A 111 -13.22 -7.89 11.67
CA GLN A 111 -13.29 -8.69 10.44
C GLN A 111 -14.74 -8.96 10.00
N ARG A 112 -15.71 -8.90 10.92
CA ARG A 112 -17.13 -9.19 10.64
C ARG A 112 -18.05 -8.10 11.17
N GLY A 113 -19.03 -7.70 10.37
CA GLY A 113 -20.07 -6.75 10.76
C GLY A 113 -19.63 -5.28 10.87
N THR A 114 -18.33 -4.97 10.76
CA THR A 114 -17.83 -3.59 10.80
C THR A 114 -17.52 -3.02 9.42
N VAL A 115 -17.36 -1.70 9.36
CA VAL A 115 -17.11 -0.95 8.12
C VAL A 115 -15.67 -1.06 7.60
N VAL A 116 -14.69 -1.35 8.45
CA VAL A 116 -13.25 -1.34 8.09
C VAL A 116 -12.71 -2.71 7.64
N ARG A 117 -13.60 -3.69 7.43
CA ARG A 117 -13.25 -5.02 6.93
C ARG A 117 -12.49 -4.96 5.60
N SER A 118 -11.41 -5.72 5.49
CA SER A 118 -10.57 -5.80 4.30
C SER A 118 -9.59 -6.98 4.41
N TRP A 119 -8.99 -7.39 3.29
CA TRP A 119 -7.94 -8.40 3.31
C TRP A 119 -6.70 -7.98 4.13
N LEU A 120 -6.33 -6.69 4.10
CA LEU A 120 -5.23 -6.16 4.93
C LEU A 120 -5.52 -6.32 6.43
N LEU A 121 -6.77 -6.12 6.85
CA LEU A 121 -7.19 -6.38 8.23
C LEU A 121 -7.02 -7.87 8.57
N ASP A 122 -7.42 -8.77 7.67
CA ASP A 122 -7.27 -10.21 7.89
C ASP A 122 -5.81 -10.63 8.05
N LEU A 123 -4.91 -10.05 7.25
CA LEU A 123 -3.47 -10.26 7.35
C LEU A 123 -2.90 -9.72 8.68
N LEU A 124 -3.33 -8.54 9.13
CA LEU A 124 -2.90 -7.99 10.40
C LEU A 124 -3.38 -8.85 11.58
N VAL A 125 -4.64 -9.30 11.57
CA VAL A 125 -5.16 -10.22 12.60
C VAL A 125 -4.35 -11.51 12.63
N ARG A 126 -3.99 -12.07 11.47
CA ARG A 126 -3.12 -13.24 11.41
C ARG A 126 -1.75 -12.98 12.03
N ALA A 127 -1.10 -11.86 11.71
CA ALA A 127 0.18 -11.50 12.31
C ALA A 127 0.09 -11.37 13.84
N LEU A 128 -0.95 -10.68 14.34
CA LEU A 128 -1.21 -10.53 15.77
C LEU A 128 -1.55 -11.84 16.48
N LYS A 129 -2.11 -12.82 15.77
CA LYS A 129 -2.32 -14.16 16.33
C LYS A 129 -1.00 -14.91 16.57
N GLU A 130 -0.01 -14.71 15.68
CA GLU A 130 1.31 -15.35 15.75
C GLU A 130 2.26 -14.62 16.72
N ASP A 131 2.08 -13.30 16.86
CA ASP A 131 2.85 -12.43 17.74
C ASP A 131 1.98 -11.24 18.23
N PRO A 132 1.26 -11.40 19.37
CA PRO A 132 0.27 -10.43 19.84
C PRO A 132 0.76 -8.99 20.02
N ASN A 133 2.05 -8.82 20.31
CA ASN A 133 2.67 -7.51 20.53
C ASN A 133 3.65 -7.12 19.41
N LEU A 134 3.80 -7.97 18.39
CA LEU A 134 4.77 -7.79 17.30
C LEU A 134 6.22 -7.66 17.81
N ASP A 135 6.55 -8.31 18.94
CA ASP A 135 7.86 -8.22 19.60
C ASP A 135 9.01 -8.82 18.76
N LYS A 136 8.69 -9.68 17.79
CA LYS A 136 9.68 -10.35 16.92
C LYS A 136 10.12 -9.50 15.74
N ILE A 137 9.49 -8.35 15.49
CA ILE A 137 9.82 -7.47 14.35
C ILE A 137 10.28 -6.09 14.83
N ARG A 138 11.18 -5.46 14.06
CA ARG A 138 11.58 -4.07 14.29
C ARG A 138 10.57 -3.14 13.62
N GLY A 139 10.29 -1.99 14.24
CA GLY A 139 9.50 -0.90 13.66
C GLY A 139 10.23 -0.16 12.53
N TYR A 140 10.62 -0.88 11.49
CA TYR A 140 11.33 -0.41 10.32
C TYR A 140 10.62 -0.93 9.07
N VAL A 141 10.22 -0.04 8.17
CA VAL A 141 9.40 -0.41 7.00
C VAL A 141 10.06 0.06 5.71
N GLU A 142 10.39 -0.89 4.84
CA GLU A 142 10.86 -0.61 3.48
C GLU A 142 9.72 -0.13 2.55
N ASP A 143 10.10 0.49 1.45
CA ASP A 143 9.21 0.83 0.35
C ASP A 143 9.84 0.31 -0.94
N SER A 144 9.10 -0.48 -1.70
CA SER A 144 9.53 -1.03 -2.99
C SER A 144 9.46 0.00 -4.13
N GLY A 145 9.15 1.26 -3.79
CA GLY A 145 9.15 2.41 -4.71
C GLY A 145 7.77 2.81 -5.21
N GLU A 146 6.77 1.92 -5.21
CA GLU A 146 5.47 2.19 -5.84
C GLU A 146 4.70 3.32 -5.15
N GLY A 147 4.81 3.42 -3.82
CA GLY A 147 4.23 4.55 -3.09
C GLY A 147 4.88 5.90 -3.42
N ARG A 148 6.18 5.90 -3.81
CA ARG A 148 6.86 7.12 -4.29
C ARG A 148 6.31 7.54 -5.63
N TRP A 149 6.21 6.60 -6.57
CA TRP A 149 5.67 6.86 -7.90
C TRP A 149 4.25 7.42 -7.83
N THR A 150 3.40 6.89 -6.95
CA THR A 150 2.04 7.44 -6.76
C THR A 150 2.08 8.91 -6.33
N VAL A 151 2.94 9.27 -5.36
CA VAL A 151 3.03 10.65 -4.85
C VAL A 151 3.69 11.58 -5.88
N GLU A 152 4.68 11.10 -6.63
CA GLU A 152 5.30 11.83 -7.74
C GLU A 152 4.28 12.16 -8.82
N GLU A 153 3.46 11.19 -9.23
CA GLU A 153 2.37 11.41 -10.19
C GLU A 153 1.30 12.36 -9.64
N ALA A 154 1.00 12.29 -8.35
CA ALA A 154 0.09 13.23 -7.70
C ALA A 154 0.59 14.67 -7.82
N ILE A 155 1.88 14.89 -7.58
CA ILE A 155 2.53 16.21 -7.71
C ILE A 155 2.50 16.67 -9.16
N ALA A 156 2.89 15.81 -10.10
CA ALA A 156 2.94 16.12 -11.52
C ALA A 156 1.56 16.54 -12.07
N ASN A 157 0.49 15.96 -11.52
CA ASN A 157 -0.90 16.26 -11.91
C ASN A 157 -1.60 17.27 -10.97
N ALA A 158 -0.90 17.84 -9.99
CA ALA A 158 -1.45 18.75 -8.99
C ALA A 158 -2.68 18.18 -8.23
N VAL A 159 -2.68 16.88 -7.93
CA VAL A 159 -3.74 16.18 -7.19
C VAL A 159 -3.37 16.09 -5.69
N PRO A 160 -4.21 16.58 -4.77
CA PRO A 160 -3.92 16.51 -3.34
C PRO A 160 -4.06 15.08 -2.80
N MET A 161 -2.97 14.51 -2.27
CA MET A 161 -2.94 13.15 -1.71
C MET A 161 -2.37 13.11 -0.27
N PRO A 162 -2.96 13.83 0.71
CA PRO A 162 -2.39 13.99 2.04
C PRO A 162 -2.24 12.67 2.81
N ALA A 163 -3.25 11.79 2.77
CA ALA A 163 -3.22 10.52 3.50
C ALA A 163 -2.11 9.58 3.00
N ILE A 164 -2.01 9.41 1.68
CA ILE A 164 -1.00 8.53 1.06
C ILE A 164 0.40 9.13 1.22
N THR A 165 0.55 10.44 1.05
CA THR A 165 1.82 11.14 1.27
C THR A 165 2.30 10.97 2.71
N ALA A 166 1.42 11.18 3.70
CA ALA A 166 1.77 10.98 5.11
C ALA A 166 2.18 9.52 5.39
N SER A 167 1.48 8.55 4.82
CA SER A 167 1.83 7.13 4.99
C SER A 167 3.20 6.76 4.41
N LEU A 168 3.59 7.36 3.28
CA LEU A 168 4.93 7.19 2.72
C LEU A 168 6.00 7.80 3.63
N PHE A 169 5.74 9.00 4.15
CA PHE A 169 6.70 9.70 5.01
C PHE A 169 6.86 9.03 6.37
N ALA A 170 5.81 8.39 6.90
CA ALA A 170 5.90 7.55 8.09
C ALA A 170 6.91 6.41 7.89
N ARG A 171 6.94 5.78 6.70
CA ARG A 171 7.97 4.78 6.38
C ARG A 171 9.37 5.38 6.36
N PHE A 172 9.56 6.57 5.77
CA PHE A 172 10.86 7.23 5.77
C PHE A 172 11.32 7.56 7.20
N ALA A 173 10.41 8.03 8.05
CA ALA A 173 10.69 8.28 9.46
C ALA A 173 11.10 6.99 10.19
N SER A 174 10.46 5.85 9.90
CA SER A 174 10.78 4.55 10.52
C SER A 174 12.23 4.09 10.28
N ARG A 175 12.91 4.64 9.27
CA ARG A 175 14.31 4.31 8.92
C ARG A 175 15.33 5.23 9.58
N GLN A 176 14.88 6.25 10.31
CA GLN A 176 15.75 7.18 11.01
C GLN A 176 15.86 6.79 12.47
N ASP A 177 17.00 6.18 12.85
CA ASP A 177 17.30 5.91 14.26
C ASP A 177 17.46 7.21 15.07
N ASP A 178 18.00 8.26 14.43
CA ASP A 178 18.19 9.57 15.04
C ASP A 178 17.91 10.70 14.03
N SER A 179 16.76 11.35 14.18
CA SER A 179 16.24 12.29 13.18
C SER A 179 16.94 13.66 13.24
N PRO A 180 17.65 14.08 12.17
CA PRO A 180 18.25 15.41 12.09
C PRO A 180 17.23 16.55 12.21
N ALA A 181 16.01 16.34 11.68
CA ALA A 181 14.92 17.30 11.79
C ALA A 181 14.52 17.50 13.26
N MET A 182 14.38 16.42 14.03
CA MET A 182 14.05 16.51 15.45
C MET A 182 15.18 17.11 16.29
N LYS A 183 16.44 16.87 15.92
CA LYS A 183 17.60 17.58 16.51
C LYS A 183 17.52 19.09 16.30
N ALA A 184 17.24 19.54 15.07
CA ALA A 184 17.08 20.95 14.77
C ALA A 184 15.92 21.57 15.58
N VAL A 185 14.79 20.88 15.68
CA VAL A 185 13.66 21.31 16.52
C VAL A 185 14.04 21.40 17.99
N ALA A 186 14.73 20.40 18.54
CA ALA A 186 15.21 20.41 19.93
C ALA A 186 16.18 21.58 20.19
N ALA A 187 17.11 21.82 19.27
CA ALA A 187 18.04 22.95 19.35
C ALA A 187 17.29 24.29 19.32
N LEU A 188 16.35 24.49 18.40
CA LEU A 188 15.55 25.72 18.35
C LEU A 188 14.80 25.94 19.67
N ARG A 189 14.08 24.93 20.17
CA ARG A 189 13.36 24.99 21.45
C ARG A 189 14.27 25.34 22.62
N ASN A 190 15.51 24.87 22.61
CA ASN A 190 16.50 25.27 23.59
C ASN A 190 16.93 26.73 23.43
N GLN A 191 17.25 27.16 22.21
CA GLN A 191 17.77 28.51 21.94
C GLN A 191 16.74 29.61 22.25
N PHE A 192 15.48 29.47 21.81
CA PHE A 192 14.48 30.52 22.04
C PHE A 192 13.75 30.38 23.38
N GLY A 193 13.60 29.16 23.90
CA GLY A 193 12.71 28.87 25.04
C GLY A 193 13.40 28.24 26.26
N GLY A 194 14.71 27.98 26.19
CA GLY A 194 15.47 27.37 27.28
C GLY A 194 15.08 25.92 27.60
N HIS A 195 14.33 25.24 26.72
CA HIS A 195 13.91 23.86 26.95
C HIS A 195 15.11 22.90 27.06
N ALA A 196 15.06 21.96 28.00
CA ALA A 196 16.10 20.95 28.17
C ALA A 196 16.24 20.05 26.93
N VAL A 197 17.47 19.71 26.58
CA VAL A 197 17.83 18.83 25.44
C VAL A 197 18.52 17.58 25.97
N LYS A 198 18.22 16.43 25.38
CA LYS A 198 18.96 15.19 25.65
C LYS A 198 20.27 15.20 24.86
N LYS A 199 21.39 14.87 25.51
CA LYS A 199 22.69 14.76 24.83
C LYS A 199 22.70 13.50 23.95
N ALA A 200 23.45 13.55 22.85
CA ALA A 200 23.78 12.34 22.10
C ALA A 200 24.59 11.40 23.01
N GLU A 201 24.26 10.11 22.97
CA GLU A 201 25.07 9.04 23.59
C GLU A 201 26.29 8.71 22.74
#